data_AF-A0A847VSD7-F1
#
_entry.id   AF-A0A847VSD7-F1
#
_cell.length_a   1.000
_cell.length_b   1.000
_cell.length_c   1.000
_cell.angle_alpha   90.00
_cell.angle_beta   90.00
_cell.angle_gamma   90.00
#
_symmetry.space_group_name_H-M   'P 1'
#
loop_
_entity.id
_entity.type
_entity.pdbx_description
1 polymer ?
#
loop_
_entity_poly.entity_id
_entity_poly.type
_entity_poly.pdbx_seq_one_letter_code
_entity_poly.pdbx_strand_id
1 'polypeptide(L)'
;MLIDRKLVLCRYYGKKQNVFADAEIKNSSLSIKIEISKEGSVSTDITILYFNENNTRKIFDLIRIKDFEEEFNGVEGIKKFEEFCKKNKIESKMKKIR
;
A
#
# COMPACT_ATOMS: atom_id res chain seq x y z
N MET A 1 15.25 3.72 13.88
CA MET A 1 13.87 3.84 14.39
C MET A 1 12.99 4.23 13.22
N LEU A 2 11.89 3.51 12.96
CA LEU A 2 10.95 3.89 11.89
C LEU A 2 10.20 5.15 12.34
N ILE A 3 10.30 6.22 11.56
CA ILE A 3 9.64 7.49 11.87
C ILE A 3 8.24 7.45 11.24
N ASP A 4 7.25 7.97 11.96
CA ASP A 4 5.89 8.14 11.46
C ASP A 4 5.91 8.95 10.15
N ARG A 5 5.33 8.40 9.10
CA ARG A 5 5.41 8.98 7.75
C ARG A 5 4.22 8.55 6.90
N LYS A 6 3.78 9.45 6.01
CA LYS A 6 2.82 9.16 4.95
C LYS A 6 3.52 9.20 3.59
N LEU A 7 3.17 8.28 2.72
CA LEU A 7 3.72 8.10 1.37
C LEU A 7 2.55 7.94 0.39
N VAL A 8 2.59 8.68 -0.72
CA VAL A 8 1.57 8.59 -1.76
C VAL A 8 2.04 7.56 -2.79
N LEU A 9 1.39 6.40 -2.84
CA LEU A 9 1.83 5.32 -3.73
C LEU A 9 1.14 5.36 -5.10
N CYS A 10 -0.10 5.80 -5.18
CA CYS A 10 -0.80 5.85 -6.46
C CYS A 10 -1.86 6.94 -6.51
N ARG A 11 -1.87 7.67 -7.63
CA ARG A 11 -2.95 8.55 -8.08
C ARG A 11 -3.21 8.26 -9.55
N TYR A 12 -4.16 7.36 -9.83
CA TYR A 12 -4.53 6.99 -11.19
C TYR A 12 -5.97 7.42 -11.50
N TYR A 13 -6.12 8.21 -12.57
CA TYR A 13 -7.41 8.68 -13.06
C TYR A 13 -7.70 8.01 -14.40
N GLY A 14 -8.54 6.97 -14.38
CA GLY A 14 -8.94 6.22 -15.56
C GLY A 14 -10.32 6.61 -16.06
N LYS A 15 -10.64 6.27 -17.31
CA LYS A 15 -11.95 6.61 -17.91
C LYS A 15 -13.14 6.00 -17.16
N LYS A 16 -13.00 4.75 -16.68
CA LYS A 16 -14.07 3.99 -16.02
C LYS A 16 -13.83 3.78 -14.52
N GLN A 17 -12.62 4.02 -14.05
CA GLN A 17 -12.26 3.84 -12.64
C GLN A 17 -11.05 4.69 -12.28
N ASN A 18 -11.04 5.16 -11.04
CA ASN A 18 -9.91 5.80 -10.40
C ASN A 18 -9.32 4.87 -9.33
N VAL A 19 -8.00 4.92 -9.17
CA VAL A 19 -7.29 4.13 -8.15
C VAL A 19 -6.40 5.07 -7.35
N PHE A 20 -6.54 5.03 -6.03
CA PHE A 20 -5.74 5.78 -5.09
C PHE A 20 -5.09 4.81 -4.12
N ALA A 21 -3.80 5.02 -3.82
CA ALA A 21 -3.14 4.26 -2.77
C ALA A 21 -2.22 5.15 -1.93
N ASP A 22 -2.32 4.98 -0.61
CA ASP A 22 -1.51 5.68 0.38
C ASP A 22 -0.92 4.68 1.37
N ALA A 23 0.39 4.83 1.63
CA ALA A 23 1.08 4.13 2.69
C ALA A 23 1.24 5.04 3.91
N GLU A 24 1.04 4.49 5.10
CA GLU A 24 1.26 5.18 6.36
C GLU A 24 2.08 4.27 7.29
N ILE A 25 3.23 4.77 7.73
CA ILE A 25 4.01 4.22 8.82
C ILE A 25 3.57 4.97 10.08
N LYS A 26 3.08 4.24 11.07
CA LYS A 26 2.67 4.79 12.36
C LYS A 26 2.99 3.81 13.48
N ASN A 27 3.66 4.25 14.53
CA ASN A 27 4.08 3.39 15.65
C ASN A 27 4.84 2.14 15.14
N SER A 28 5.80 2.34 14.24
CA SER A 28 6.59 1.29 13.59
C SER A 28 5.80 0.26 12.76
N SER A 29 4.50 0.45 12.54
CA SER A 29 3.66 -0.43 11.72
C SER A 29 3.31 0.26 10.40
N LEU A 30 3.31 -0.49 9.31
CA LEU A 30 2.93 0.00 7.99
C LEU A 30 1.48 -0.40 7.68
N SER A 31 0.72 0.55 7.15
CA SER A 31 -0.56 0.29 6.51
C SER A 31 -0.57 0.84 5.09
N ILE A 32 -1.26 0.16 4.19
CA ILE A 32 -1.48 0.63 2.83
C ILE A 32 -2.99 0.63 2.57
N LYS A 33 -3.56 1.82 2.37
CA LYS A 33 -4.96 1.99 1.98
C LYS A 33 -5.02 2.09 0.46
N ILE A 34 -5.78 1.21 -0.17
CA ILE A 34 -6.08 1.20 -1.60
C ILE A 34 -7.56 1.49 -1.77
N GLU A 35 -7.88 2.45 -2.61
CA GLU A 35 -9.23 2.93 -2.86
C GLU A 35 -9.51 2.88 -4.37
N ILE A 36 -10.60 2.22 -4.76
CA ILE A 36 -11.01 2.08 -6.16
C ILE A 36 -12.42 2.64 -6.31
N SER A 37 -12.51 3.76 -7.02
CA SER A 37 -13.79 4.39 -7.37
C SER A 37 -14.14 4.06 -8.80
N LYS A 38 -15.30 3.43 -9.03
CA LYS A 38 -15.76 3.02 -10.37
C LYS A 38 -16.87 3.95 -10.85
N GLU A 39 -16.86 4.24 -12.14
CA GLU A 39 -17.94 4.99 -12.79
C GLU A 39 -19.29 4.26 -12.62
N GLY A 40 -20.33 4.99 -12.25
CA GLY A 40 -21.67 4.44 -12.02
C GLY A 40 -21.86 3.66 -10.72
N SER A 41 -20.83 3.55 -9.87
CA SER A 41 -20.94 2.97 -8.54
C SER A 41 -21.28 4.03 -7.50
N VAL A 42 -22.22 3.75 -6.61
CA VAL A 42 -22.58 4.63 -5.47
C VAL A 42 -21.57 4.49 -4.33
N SER A 43 -20.79 3.40 -4.31
CA SER A 43 -19.79 3.15 -3.28
C SER A 43 -18.39 2.89 -3.84
N THR A 44 -17.39 3.11 -2.99
CA THR A 44 -15.97 2.99 -3.30
C THR A 44 -15.42 1.74 -2.64
N ASP A 45 -14.74 0.89 -3.40
CA ASP A 45 -14.09 -0.30 -2.85
C ASP A 45 -12.80 0.13 -2.13
N ILE A 46 -12.72 -0.03 -0.81
CA ILE A 46 -11.53 0.26 -0.01
C ILE A 46 -10.91 -1.04 0.51
N THR A 47 -9.62 -1.23 0.26
CA THR A 47 -8.82 -2.32 0.82
C THR A 47 -7.70 -1.74 1.67
N ILE A 48 -7.52 -2.23 2.89
CA ILE A 48 -6.43 -1.83 3.78
C ILE A 48 -5.57 -3.05 4.05
N LEU A 49 -4.28 -2.96 3.70
CA LEU A 49 -3.25 -3.90 4.08
C LEU A 49 -2.57 -3.39 5.34
N TYR A 50 -2.40 -4.25 6.34
CA TYR A 50 -1.74 -3.92 7.60
C TYR A 50 -0.58 -4.86 7.87
N PHE A 51 0.57 -4.28 8.17
CA PHE A 51 1.80 -4.95 8.53
C PHE A 51 2.16 -4.53 9.95
N ASN A 52 2.32 -5.52 10.85
CA ASN A 52 2.79 -5.24 12.20
C ASN A 52 4.26 -4.77 12.20
N GLU A 53 4.78 -4.40 13.37
CA GLU A 53 6.16 -3.93 13.51
C GLU A 53 7.19 -4.90 12.92
N ASN A 54 7.08 -6.20 13.22
CA ASN A 54 8.04 -7.19 12.72
C ASN A 54 8.05 -7.26 11.18
N ASN A 55 6.88 -7.31 10.54
CA ASN A 55 6.79 -7.36 9.08
C ASN A 55 7.18 -6.02 8.45
N THR A 56 6.88 -4.91 9.10
CA THR A 56 7.30 -3.58 8.65
C THR A 56 8.82 -3.43 8.67
N ARG A 57 9.49 -3.91 9.72
CA ARG A 57 10.96 -3.98 9.76
C ARG A 57 11.51 -4.84 8.63
N LYS A 58 10.97 -6.05 8.42
CA LYS A 58 11.39 -6.91 7.28
C LYS A 58 11.28 -6.21 5.93
N ILE A 59 10.21 -5.45 5.69
CA ILE A 59 10.06 -4.65 4.46
C ILE A 59 11.21 -3.65 4.37
N PHE A 60 11.42 -2.85 5.41
CA PHE A 60 12.39 -1.76 5.36
C PHE A 60 13.87 -2.18 5.55
N ASP A 61 14.11 -3.43 5.95
CA ASP A 61 15.43 -4.07 5.90
C ASP A 61 15.81 -4.47 4.45
N LEU A 62 14.80 -4.75 3.61
CA LEU A 62 14.98 -5.16 2.21
C LEU A 62 14.92 -3.99 1.24
N ILE A 63 14.16 -2.95 1.53
CA ILE A 63 14.05 -1.73 0.73
C ILE A 63 14.07 -0.51 1.62
N ARG A 64 14.90 0.49 1.28
CA ARG A 64 14.97 1.71 2.09
C ARG A 64 13.67 2.49 1.94
N ILE A 65 13.22 3.13 3.03
CA ILE A 65 12.00 3.96 3.03
C ILE A 65 12.00 5.01 1.90
N LYS A 66 13.16 5.61 1.61
CA LYS A 66 13.29 6.61 0.54
C LYS A 66 13.05 6.05 -0.87
N ASP A 67 13.37 4.78 -1.08
CA ASP A 67 13.26 4.10 -2.38
C ASP A 67 11.89 3.39 -2.49
N PHE A 68 11.18 3.22 -1.37
CA PHE A 68 9.89 2.54 -1.29
C PHE A 68 8.81 3.18 -2.17
N GLU A 69 8.69 4.51 -2.13
CA GLU A 69 7.70 5.24 -2.93
C GLU A 69 8.02 5.12 -4.43
N GLU A 70 9.29 5.26 -4.81
CA GLU A 70 9.72 5.14 -6.21
C GLU A 70 9.53 3.71 -6.76
N GLU A 71 9.90 2.70 -5.98
CA GLU A 71 9.87 1.30 -6.39
C GLU A 71 8.44 0.76 -6.57
N PHE A 72 7.50 1.26 -5.76
CA PHE A 72 6.11 0.79 -5.70
C PHE A 72 5.08 1.86 -6.11
N ASN A 73 5.49 2.82 -6.93
CA ASN A 73 4.59 3.86 -7.47
C ASN A 73 3.62 3.31 -8.53
N GLY A 74 2.40 3.82 -8.53
CA GLY A 74 1.38 3.55 -9.53
C GLY A 74 0.64 2.22 -9.33
N VAL A 75 -0.29 1.93 -10.25
CA VAL A 75 -1.11 0.70 -10.19
C VAL A 75 -0.23 -0.55 -10.30
N GLU A 76 0.78 -0.53 -11.18
CA GLU A 76 1.73 -1.64 -11.31
C GLU A 76 2.67 -1.74 -10.10
N GLY A 77 3.03 -0.62 -9.47
CA GLY A 77 3.82 -0.59 -8.25
C GLY A 77 3.13 -1.30 -7.07
N ILE A 78 1.81 -1.14 -6.94
CA ILE A 78 1.01 -1.88 -5.93
C ILE A 78 1.07 -3.39 -6.18
N LYS A 79 0.93 -3.83 -7.44
CA LYS A 79 1.03 -5.26 -7.78
C LYS A 79 2.43 -5.80 -7.49
N LYS A 80 3.47 -5.05 -7.88
CA LYS A 80 4.87 -5.37 -7.59
C LYS A 80 5.13 -5.46 -6.09
N PHE A 81 4.49 -4.61 -5.28
CA PHE A 81 4.58 -4.68 -3.82
C PHE A 81 3.96 -5.96 -3.25
N GLU A 82 2.79 -6.38 -3.75
CA GLU A 82 2.20 -7.66 -3.35
C GLU A 82 3.10 -8.85 -3.69
N GLU A 83 3.70 -8.86 -4.88
CA GLU A 83 4.67 -9.88 -5.29
C GLU A 83 5.93 -9.86 -4.43
N PHE A 84 6.45 -8.68 -4.14
CA PHE A 84 7.57 -8.48 -3.23
C PHE A 84 7.27 -9.09 -1.85
N CYS A 85 6.08 -8.87 -1.30
CA CYS A 85 5.69 -9.43 0.00
C CYS A 85 5.61 -10.96 -0.05
N LYS A 86 5.01 -11.53 -1.10
CA LYS A 86 4.92 -12.98 -1.30
C LYS A 86 6.30 -13.62 -1.41
N LYS A 87 7.19 -13.06 -2.24
CA LYS A 87 8.55 -13.57 -2.46
C LYS A 87 9.37 -13.59 -1.17
N ASN A 88 9.19 -12.58 -0.32
CA ASN A 88 9.93 -12.43 0.93
C ASN A 88 9.21 -13.01 2.16
N LYS A 89 8.09 -13.73 1.98
CA LYS A 89 7.29 -14.32 3.06
C LYS A 89 6.89 -13.29 4.13
N ILE A 90 6.49 -12.11 3.68
CA ILE A 90 6.04 -11.01 4.53
C ILE A 90 4.51 -11.06 4.61
N GLU A 91 3.99 -11.33 5.80
CA GLU A 91 2.56 -11.46 6.01
C GLU A 91 1.89 -10.09 6.22
N SER A 92 0.66 -9.97 5.75
CA SER A 92 -0.20 -8.82 5.99
C SER A 92 -1.59 -9.26 6.43
N LYS A 93 -2.27 -8.41 7.19
CA LYS A 93 -3.71 -8.53 7.45
C LYS A 93 -4.45 -7.64 6.46
N MET A 94 -5.43 -8.19 5.75
CA MET A 94 -6.25 -7.45 4.79
C MET A 94 -7.63 -7.18 5.36
N LYS A 95 -8.11 -5.94 5.23
CA LYS A 95 -9.49 -5.54 5.53
C LYS A 95 -10.13 -4.90 4.30
N LYS A 96 -11.33 -5.35 3.92
CA LYS A 96 -12.12 -4.76 2.82
C LYS A 96 -13.33 -4.02 3.38
N ILE A 97 -13.63 -2.86 2.81
CA ILE A 97 -14.75 -1.98 3.16
C ILE A 97 -15.44 -1.61 1.84
N ARG A 98 -16.77 -1.67 1.80
CA ARG A 98 -17.62 -1.40 0.65
C ARG A 98 -18.72 -0.40 0.97
#